data_AF-A0A7C5CQ98-F1
#
_entry.id   AF-A0A7C5CQ98-F1
#
_cell.length_a   1.000
_cell.length_b   1.000
_cell.length_c   1.000
_cell.angle_alpha   90.00
_cell.angle_beta   90.00
_cell.angle_gamma   90.00
#
_symmetry.space_group_name_H-M   'P 1'
#
loop_
_entity.id
_entity.type
_entity.pdbx_description
1 polymer ?
#
loop_
_entity_poly.entity_id
_entity_poly.type
_entity_poly.pdbx_seq_one_letter_code
_entity_poly.pdbx_strand_id
1 'polypeptide(L)'
;MGRHSPGVPQRQPRRAGPDACRRMIHAVARSAHAVTDGQERRDALGELLELTSAMLEAALSGEWERLVALEATRQERIHEFFSTPPGQEEAAEIARAIRVILDTDRQVMRLGSERMEWLGDRLRGVRQGRAATSAYRAATAGG
;
A
#
# COMPACT_ATOMS: atom_id res chain seq x y z
N MET A 1 29.19 46.97 70.41
CA MET A 1 27.86 46.87 69.79
C MET A 1 28.01 46.37 68.36
N GLY A 2 27.96 45.05 68.17
CA GLY A 2 28.14 44.40 66.85
C GLY A 2 26.79 44.19 66.17
N ARG A 3 26.64 44.70 64.94
CA ARG A 3 25.48 44.42 64.09
C ARG A 3 25.72 43.11 63.36
N HIS A 4 24.96 42.07 63.71
CA HIS A 4 24.89 40.83 62.95
C HIS A 4 23.96 41.03 61.75
N SER A 5 24.49 40.86 60.53
CA SER A 5 23.69 40.73 59.31
C SER A 5 23.06 39.32 59.23
N PRO A 6 21.77 39.18 58.84
CA PRO A 6 21.18 37.89 58.58
C PRO A 6 21.61 37.41 57.19
N GLY A 7 22.21 36.21 57.13
CA GLY A 7 22.63 35.58 55.88
C GLY A 7 21.44 35.16 55.02
N VAL A 8 21.51 35.48 53.73
CA VAL A 8 20.57 35.00 52.70
C VAL A 8 20.80 33.51 52.47
N PRO A 9 19.77 32.64 52.52
CA PRO A 9 19.94 31.22 52.22
C PRO A 9 20.21 31.02 50.72
N GLN A 10 21.43 30.60 50.39
CA GLN A 10 21.76 30.15 49.04
C GLN A 10 20.97 28.88 48.72
N ARG A 11 19.97 28.98 47.84
CA ARG A 11 19.34 27.80 47.20
C ARG A 11 20.38 27.16 46.28
N GLN A 12 20.94 26.03 46.71
CA GLN A 12 21.75 25.20 45.83
C GLN A 12 20.89 24.66 44.68
N PRO A 13 21.36 24.71 43.42
CA PRO A 13 20.65 24.05 42.33
C PRO A 13 20.64 22.54 42.60
N ARG A 14 19.44 21.94 42.61
CA ARG A 14 19.29 20.48 42.68
C ARG A 14 20.05 19.88 41.49
N ARG A 15 21.26 19.37 41.72
CA ARG A 15 22.00 18.60 40.72
C ARG A 15 21.13 17.41 40.34
N ALA A 16 20.76 17.33 39.07
CA ALA A 16 20.08 16.16 38.52
C ALA A 16 20.97 14.94 38.80
N GLY A 17 20.50 14.03 39.66
CA GLY A 17 21.25 12.83 40.00
C GLY A 17 21.49 11.95 38.77
N PRO A 18 22.46 11.02 38.83
CA PRO A 18 22.81 10.13 37.71
C PRO A 18 21.59 9.40 37.10
N ASP A 19 20.56 9.14 37.90
CA ASP A 19 19.29 8.54 37.45
C ASP A 19 18.48 9.44 36.50
N ALA A 20 18.56 10.77 36.64
CA ALA A 20 17.87 11.70 35.76
C ALA A 20 18.52 11.73 34.36
N CYS A 21 19.85 11.67 34.30
CA CYS A 21 20.58 11.57 33.03
C CYS A 21 20.30 10.24 32.33
N ARG A 22 20.31 9.12 33.08
CA ARG A 22 19.98 7.78 32.57
C ARG A 22 18.54 7.69 32.04
N ARG A 23 17.56 8.25 32.76
CA ARG A 23 16.16 8.31 32.29
C ARG A 23 16.01 9.13 31.01
N MET A 24 16.73 10.23 30.89
CA MET A 24 16.68 11.10 29.72
C MET A 24 17.28 10.41 28.49
N ILE A 25 18.41 9.72 28.63
CA ILE A 25 19.03 8.94 27.55
C ILE A 25 18.10 7.81 27.08
N HIS A 26 17.48 7.06 27.99
CA HIS A 26 16.50 6.02 27.62
C HIS A 26 15.22 6.58 27.00
N ALA A 27 14.77 7.77 27.42
CA ALA A 27 13.61 8.44 26.82
C ALA A 27 13.92 8.87 25.37
N VAL A 28 15.07 9.49 25.12
CA VAL A 28 15.50 9.87 23.77
C VAL A 28 15.66 8.65 22.87
N ALA A 29 16.25 7.56 23.38
CA ALA A 29 16.38 6.31 22.62
C ALA A 29 15.02 5.70 22.25
N ARG A 30 14.02 5.74 23.16
CA ARG A 30 12.65 5.28 22.86
C ARG A 30 11.94 6.17 21.85
N SER A 31 12.10 7.48 21.96
CA SER A 31 11.56 8.42 20.97
C SER A 31 12.18 8.20 19.59
N ALA A 32 13.47 7.90 19.51
CA ALA A 32 14.13 7.60 18.25
C ALA A 32 13.59 6.32 17.60
N HIS A 33 13.40 5.23 18.35
CA HIS A 33 12.86 3.97 17.80
C HIS A 33 11.42 4.13 17.31
N ALA A 34 10.55 4.80 18.07
CA ALA A 34 9.15 5.02 17.66
C ALA A 34 9.03 5.87 16.38
N VAL A 35 9.95 6.81 16.17
CA VAL A 35 10.01 7.60 14.93
C VAL A 35 10.43 6.73 13.73
N THR A 36 11.38 5.82 13.92
CA THR A 36 11.81 4.89 12.88
C THR A 36 10.69 3.90 12.52
N ASP A 37 10.02 3.31 13.50
CA ASP A 37 8.90 2.38 13.27
C ASP A 37 7.74 3.02 12.49
N GLY A 38 7.42 4.30 12.78
CA GLY A 38 6.39 5.05 12.06
C GLY A 38 6.83 5.54 10.67
N GLN A 39 8.14 5.65 10.41
CA GLN A 39 8.66 5.96 9.09
C GLN A 39 8.63 4.72 8.19
N GLU A 40 9.14 3.59 8.67
CA GLU A 40 9.14 2.31 7.94
C GLU A 40 7.73 1.90 7.50
N ARG A 41 6.73 2.09 8.38
CA ARG A 41 5.33 1.82 8.02
C ARG A 41 4.80 2.76 6.95
N ARG A 42 5.15 4.05 6.99
CA ARG A 42 4.72 5.00 5.93
C ARG A 42 5.34 4.66 4.59
N ASP A 43 6.61 4.28 4.58
CA ASP A 43 7.31 3.85 3.38
C ASP A 43 6.67 2.58 2.80
N ALA A 44 6.39 1.58 3.64
CA ALA A 44 5.69 0.36 3.23
C ALA A 44 4.26 0.62 2.69
N LEU A 45 3.53 1.59 3.26
CA LEU A 45 2.24 2.00 2.74
C LEU A 45 2.37 2.68 1.37
N GLY A 46 3.42 3.47 1.17
CA GLY A 46 3.77 4.07 -0.12
C GLY A 46 4.02 3.01 -1.19
N GLU A 47 4.84 2.00 -0.90
CA GLU A 47 5.11 0.89 -1.81
C GLU A 47 3.83 0.15 -2.23
N LEU A 48 2.90 -0.08 -1.30
CA LEU A 48 1.61 -0.70 -1.61
C LEU A 48 0.77 0.14 -2.58
N LEU A 49 0.78 1.47 -2.42
CA LEU A 49 0.05 2.38 -3.32
C LEU A 49 0.72 2.48 -4.70
N GLU A 50 2.05 2.41 -4.76
CA GLU A 50 2.80 2.35 -6.02
C GLU A 50 2.51 1.05 -6.79
N LEU A 51 2.58 -0.10 -6.12
CA LEU A 51 2.22 -1.39 -6.70
C LEU A 51 0.78 -1.39 -7.23
N THR A 52 -0.15 -0.84 -6.44
CA THR A 52 -1.56 -0.71 -6.82
C THR A 52 -1.73 0.16 -8.07
N SER A 53 -1.01 1.27 -8.16
CA SER A 53 -1.05 2.15 -9.33
C SER A 53 -0.45 1.47 -10.57
N ALA A 54 0.69 0.77 -10.41
CA ALA A 54 1.33 0.01 -11.48
C ALA A 54 0.44 -1.14 -12.00
N MET A 55 -0.36 -1.76 -11.13
CA MET A 55 -1.36 -2.76 -11.54
C MET A 55 -2.43 -2.14 -12.43
N LEU A 56 -2.95 -0.95 -12.08
CA LEU A 56 -3.92 -0.26 -12.92
C LEU A 56 -3.34 0.08 -14.30
N GLU A 57 -2.10 0.57 -14.34
CA GLU A 57 -1.39 0.85 -15.59
C GLU A 57 -1.22 -0.40 -16.47
N ALA A 58 -0.84 -1.52 -15.85
CA ALA A 58 -0.71 -2.81 -16.55
C ALA A 58 -2.06 -3.26 -17.12
N ALA A 59 -3.15 -3.13 -16.35
CA ALA A 59 -4.50 -3.47 -16.82
C ALA A 59 -4.97 -2.56 -17.97
N LEU A 60 -4.72 -1.25 -17.89
CA LEU A 60 -5.04 -0.29 -18.95
C LEU A 60 -4.25 -0.57 -20.24
N SER A 61 -2.99 -1.00 -20.09
CA SER A 61 -2.11 -1.37 -21.21
C SER A 61 -2.36 -2.79 -21.74
N GLY A 62 -3.17 -3.58 -21.04
CA GLY A 62 -3.43 -5.00 -21.37
C GLY A 62 -2.24 -5.92 -21.11
N GLU A 63 -1.29 -5.52 -20.27
CA GLU A 63 -0.11 -6.29 -19.86
C GLU A 63 -0.49 -7.27 -18.72
N TRP A 64 -1.31 -8.26 -19.04
CA TRP A 64 -1.92 -9.15 -18.03
C TRP A 64 -0.90 -10.00 -17.26
N GLU A 65 0.17 -10.45 -17.90
CA GLU A 65 1.25 -11.18 -17.24
C GLU A 65 1.97 -10.31 -16.21
N ARG A 66 2.21 -9.03 -16.53
CA ARG A 66 2.78 -8.05 -15.61
C ARG A 66 1.82 -7.78 -14.45
N LEU A 67 0.52 -7.63 -14.73
CA LEU A 67 -0.50 -7.45 -13.69
C LEU A 67 -0.47 -8.61 -12.67
N VAL A 68 -0.38 -9.86 -13.13
CA VAL A 68 -0.32 -11.04 -12.25
C VAL A 68 0.96 -11.03 -11.40
N ALA A 69 2.11 -10.69 -11.98
CA ALA A 69 3.36 -10.60 -11.24
C ALA A 69 3.31 -9.49 -10.17
N LEU A 70 2.78 -8.31 -10.52
CA LEU A 70 2.58 -7.21 -9.59
C LEU A 70 1.63 -7.58 -8.45
N GLU A 71 0.54 -8.30 -8.75
CA GLU A 71 -0.41 -8.73 -7.71
C GLU A 71 0.23 -9.70 -6.71
N ALA A 72 1.04 -10.64 -7.18
CA ALA A 72 1.77 -11.55 -6.30
C ALA A 72 2.66 -10.78 -5.32
N THR A 73 3.44 -9.82 -5.82
CA THR A 73 4.28 -8.95 -4.98
C THR A 73 3.45 -8.10 -4.01
N ARG A 74 2.34 -7.52 -4.47
CA ARG A 74 1.46 -6.72 -3.62
C ARG A 74 0.85 -7.54 -2.49
N GLN A 75 0.41 -8.77 -2.78
CA GLN A 75 -0.20 -9.64 -1.78
C GLN A 75 0.79 -10.02 -0.67
N GLU A 76 2.04 -10.31 -1.02
CA GLU A 76 3.13 -10.52 -0.05
C GLU A 76 3.34 -9.28 0.84
N ARG A 77 3.41 -8.10 0.24
CA ARG A 77 3.58 -6.83 0.96
C ARG A 77 2.40 -6.47 1.86
N ILE A 78 1.17 -6.75 1.45
CA ILE A 78 -0.03 -6.55 2.29
C ILE A 78 0.07 -7.44 3.53
N HIS A 79 0.46 -8.71 3.36
CA HIS A 79 0.64 -9.63 4.48
C HIS A 79 1.72 -9.15 5.46
N GLU A 80 2.86 -8.68 4.94
CA GLU A 80 3.94 -8.12 5.74
C GLU A 80 3.50 -6.84 6.47
N PHE A 81 2.84 -5.92 5.78
CA PHE A 81 2.37 -4.65 6.33
C PHE A 81 1.43 -4.83 7.53
N PHE A 82 0.49 -5.78 7.43
CA PHE A 82 -0.48 -6.07 8.49
C PHE A 82 -0.01 -7.11 9.51
N SER A 83 1.23 -7.61 9.41
CA SER A 83 1.81 -8.51 10.43
C SER A 83 1.95 -7.84 11.80
N THR A 84 2.06 -6.51 11.81
CA THR A 84 2.04 -5.68 13.01
C THR A 84 0.81 -4.78 12.99
N PRO A 85 -0.07 -4.83 14.01
CA PRO A 85 -1.26 -3.99 14.07
C PRO A 85 -0.90 -2.50 14.03
N PRO A 86 -1.62 -1.68 13.25
CA PRO A 86 -1.34 -0.25 13.18
C PRO A 86 -1.72 0.48 14.47
N GLY A 87 -1.00 1.56 14.77
CA GLY A 87 -1.33 2.46 15.87
C GLY A 87 -2.59 3.27 15.60
N GLN A 88 -3.21 3.81 16.66
CA GLN A 88 -4.40 4.66 16.56
C GLN A 88 -4.16 5.92 15.70
N GLU A 89 -2.96 6.48 15.77
CA GLU A 89 -2.58 7.72 15.05
C GLU A 89 -2.52 7.51 13.53
N GLU A 90 -2.15 6.31 13.08
CA GLU A 90 -1.96 5.96 11.66
C GLU A 90 -3.23 5.35 11.02
N ALA A 91 -4.16 4.87 11.84
CA ALA A 91 -5.33 4.12 11.39
C ALA A 91 -6.16 4.88 10.33
N ALA A 92 -6.31 6.19 10.48
CA ALA A 92 -7.06 7.02 9.53
C ALA A 92 -6.39 7.10 8.16
N GLU A 93 -5.05 7.13 8.11
CA GLU A 93 -4.28 7.14 6.87
C GLU A 93 -4.34 5.80 6.17
N ILE A 94 -4.13 4.71 6.92
CA ILE A 94 -4.22 3.35 6.40
C ILE A 94 -5.63 3.08 5.87
N ALA A 95 -6.68 3.52 6.56
CA ALA A 95 -8.05 3.39 6.07
C ALA A 95 -8.29 4.14 4.75
N ARG A 96 -7.64 5.29 4.53
CA ARG A 96 -7.71 5.99 3.23
C ARG A 96 -6.99 5.19 2.15
N ALA A 97 -5.79 4.69 2.42
CA ALA A 97 -5.04 3.87 1.48
C ALA A 97 -5.79 2.59 1.10
N ILE A 98 -6.40 1.88 2.06
CA ILE A 98 -7.24 0.70 1.79
C ILE A 98 -8.37 1.05 0.81
N ARG A 99 -9.02 2.21 0.94
CA ARG A 99 -10.08 2.61 0.00
C ARG A 99 -9.55 2.83 -1.41
N VAL A 100 -8.35 3.40 -1.56
CA VAL A 100 -7.68 3.58 -2.86
C VAL A 100 -7.37 2.23 -3.49
N ILE A 101 -6.83 1.29 -2.71
CA ILE A 101 -6.54 -0.08 -3.16
C ILE A 101 -7.82 -0.76 -3.65
N LEU A 102 -8.87 -0.76 -2.82
CA LEU A 102 -10.15 -1.40 -3.17
C LEU A 102 -10.83 -0.76 -4.38
N ASP A 103 -10.72 0.56 -4.57
CA ASP A 103 -11.27 1.21 -5.75
C ASP A 103 -10.50 0.81 -7.01
N THR A 104 -9.17 0.79 -6.92
CA THR A 104 -8.29 0.37 -8.02
C THR A 104 -8.55 -1.08 -8.40
N ASP A 105 -8.72 -1.98 -7.43
CA ASP A 105 -9.05 -3.38 -7.68
C ASP A 105 -10.36 -3.52 -8.46
N ARG A 106 -11.40 -2.75 -8.10
CA ARG A 106 -12.65 -2.74 -8.87
C ARG A 106 -12.44 -2.29 -10.30
N GLN A 107 -11.60 -1.29 -10.53
CA GLN A 107 -11.28 -0.82 -11.88
C GLN A 107 -10.54 -1.89 -12.69
N VAL A 108 -9.55 -2.56 -12.10
CA VAL A 108 -8.81 -3.66 -12.73
C VAL A 108 -9.76 -4.82 -13.08
N MET A 109 -10.63 -5.22 -12.15
CA MET A 109 -11.61 -6.29 -12.39
C MET A 109 -12.60 -5.95 -13.51
N ARG A 110 -13.03 -4.68 -13.58
CA ARG A 110 -13.89 -4.19 -14.66
C ARG A 110 -13.19 -4.28 -16.01
N LEU A 111 -11.95 -3.78 -16.10
CA LEU A 111 -11.14 -3.85 -17.34
C LEU A 111 -10.91 -5.30 -17.80
N GLY A 112 -10.60 -6.21 -16.86
CA GLY A 112 -10.46 -7.63 -17.17
C GLY A 112 -11.75 -8.25 -17.70
N SER A 113 -12.90 -7.91 -17.10
CA SER A 113 -14.21 -8.40 -17.53
C SER A 113 -14.57 -7.90 -18.94
N GLU A 114 -14.42 -6.60 -19.19
CA GLU A 114 -14.64 -5.98 -20.50
C GLU A 114 -13.77 -6.62 -21.58
N ARG A 115 -12.49 -6.91 -21.26
CA ARG A 115 -11.56 -7.55 -22.20
C ARG A 115 -11.97 -8.98 -22.54
N MET A 116 -12.42 -9.75 -21.55
CA MET A 116 -12.89 -11.12 -21.74
C MET A 116 -14.16 -11.21 -22.58
N GLU A 117 -15.10 -10.29 -22.34
CA GLU A 117 -16.33 -10.19 -23.14
C GLU A 117 -16.01 -9.91 -24.61
N TRP A 118 -15.16 -8.90 -24.86
CA TRP A 118 -14.70 -8.56 -26.21
C TRP A 118 -14.01 -9.73 -26.92
N LEU A 119 -13.16 -10.49 -26.21
CA LEU A 119 -12.48 -11.66 -26.79
C LEU A 119 -13.49 -12.76 -27.14
N GLY A 120 -14.49 -12.97 -26.27
CA GLY A 120 -15.60 -13.89 -26.50
C GLY A 120 -16.40 -13.55 -27.76
N ASP A 121 -16.75 -12.28 -27.94
CA ASP A 121 -17.42 -11.80 -29.16
C ASP A 121 -16.60 -12.02 -30.42
N ARG A 122 -15.29 -11.72 -30.35
CA ARG A 122 -14.40 -11.89 -31.50
C ARG A 122 -14.26 -13.36 -31.90
N LEU A 123 -14.19 -14.27 -30.93
CA LEU A 123 -14.16 -15.71 -31.18
C LEU A 123 -15.48 -16.22 -31.78
N ARG A 124 -16.63 -15.72 -31.31
CA ARG A 124 -17.95 -16.04 -31.90
C ARG A 124 -18.02 -15.60 -33.37
N GLY A 125 -17.59 -14.38 -33.68
CA GLY A 125 -17.55 -13.86 -35.06
C GLY A 125 -16.70 -14.71 -35.99
N VAL A 126 -15.50 -15.14 -35.54
CA VAL A 126 -14.63 -16.04 -36.32
C VAL A 126 -15.31 -17.38 -36.60
N ARG A 127 -16.01 -17.97 -35.61
CA ARG A 127 -16.74 -19.23 -35.79
C ARG A 127 -17.89 -19.09 -36.79
N GLN A 128 -18.66 -18.00 -36.68
CA GLN A 128 -19.76 -17.71 -37.61
C GLN A 128 -19.26 -17.51 -39.05
N GLY A 129 -18.16 -16.77 -39.24
CA GLY A 129 -17.54 -16.58 -40.56
C GLY A 129 -17.07 -17.89 -41.21
N ARG A 130 -16.47 -18.79 -40.41
CA ARG A 130 -16.11 -20.14 -40.87
C ARG A 130 -17.32 -20.97 -41.28
N ALA A 131 -18.40 -20.92 -40.48
CA ALA A 131 -19.65 -21.62 -40.79
C ALA A 131 -20.29 -21.10 -42.10
N ALA A 132 -20.37 -19.77 -42.28
CA ALA A 132 -20.90 -19.16 -43.49
C ALA A 132 -20.08 -19.51 -44.74
N THR A 133 -18.75 -19.50 -44.63
CA THR A 133 -17.85 -19.90 -45.74
C THR A 133 -18.02 -21.37 -46.11
N SER A 134 -18.18 -22.24 -45.10
CA SER A 134 -18.45 -23.68 -45.32
C SER A 134 -19.79 -23.90 -46.03
N ALA A 135 -20.85 -23.23 -45.56
CA ALA A 135 -22.17 -23.31 -46.17
C ALA A 135 -22.17 -22.82 -47.63
N TYR A 136 -21.47 -21.72 -47.92
CA TYR A 136 -21.33 -21.20 -49.28
C TYR A 136 -20.64 -22.21 -50.20
N ARG A 137 -19.51 -22.80 -49.76
CA ARG A 137 -18.78 -23.82 -50.55
C ARG A 137 -19.64 -25.05 -50.82
N ALA A 138 -20.39 -25.51 -49.82
CA ALA A 138 -21.30 -26.64 -49.97
C ALA A 138 -22.43 -26.33 -50.98
N ALA A 139 -22.97 -25.12 -50.96
CA ALA A 139 -24.01 -24.69 -51.91
C ALA A 139 -23.48 -24.59 -53.35
N THR A 140 -22.23 -24.17 -53.55
CA THR A 140 -21.64 -24.04 -54.90
C THR A 140 -21.05 -25.32 -55.48
N ALA A 141 -20.78 -26.35 -54.65
CA ALA A 141 -20.22 -27.64 -55.10
C ALA A 141 -21.30 -28.70 -55.42
N GLY A 142 -22.57 -28.41 -55.13
CA GLY A 142 -23.71 -29.32 -55.33
C GLY A 142 -24.63 -28.98 -56.51
N GLY A 143 -24.22 -28.08 -57.41
CA GLY A 143 -24.92 -27.74 -58.66
C GLY A 143 -24.06 -28.03 -59.87
#